data_AF-A0A957BLS9-F1
#
_entry.id   AF-A0A957BLS9-F1
#
_cell.length_a   1.000
_cell.length_b   1.000
_cell.length_c   1.000
_cell.angle_alpha   90.00
_cell.angle_beta   90.00
_cell.angle_gamma   90.00
#
_symmetry.space_group_name_H-M   'P 1'
#
loop_
_entity.id
_entity.type
_entity.pdbx_description
1 polymer ?
#
loop_
_entity_poly.entity_id
_entity_poly.type
_entity_poly.pdbx_seq_one_letter_code
_entity_poly.pdbx_strand_id
1 'polypeptide(L)'
;MQNGNAFRTFTDETAHYLAGLKVVIYYAEPIPSATDERLRLIVDQFLGGTAVEQAQFQAGLIPAHRSLFGIYGHRAATLAVRQNSRDWLLSGLVGAVIANYIIPPKRNVEVSLAVYHHCARKIGESPAELFAEAANYARPDLVQKLHQFGRRADVHLKQFGWQEQKTPEGVRYKFSW
;
A
#
# COMPACT_ATOMS: atom_id res chain seq x y z
N MET A 1 9.65 10.31 -27.57
CA MET A 1 10.67 9.40 -26.99
C MET A 1 11.35 9.95 -25.71
N GLN A 2 10.98 11.12 -25.17
CA GLN A 2 11.59 11.67 -23.94
C GLN A 2 11.13 10.99 -22.64
N ASN A 3 9.87 10.52 -22.55
CA ASN A 3 9.31 10.01 -21.30
C ASN A 3 9.93 8.67 -20.83
N GLY A 4 10.28 7.78 -21.76
CA GLY A 4 10.85 6.47 -21.41
C GLY A 4 12.22 6.54 -20.72
N ASN A 5 13.01 7.59 -20.99
CA ASN A 5 14.30 7.78 -20.32
C ASN A 5 14.08 8.26 -18.87
N ALA A 6 13.17 9.21 -18.67
CA ALA A 6 12.84 9.73 -17.34
C ALA A 6 12.26 8.64 -16.41
N PHE A 7 11.37 7.78 -16.93
CA PHE A 7 10.78 6.70 -16.14
C PHE A 7 11.80 5.62 -15.76
N ARG A 8 12.76 5.32 -16.65
CA ARG A 8 13.86 4.43 -16.35
C ARG A 8 14.75 4.99 -15.23
N THR A 9 15.13 6.26 -15.32
CA THR A 9 15.88 6.95 -14.25
C THR A 9 15.12 6.89 -12.93
N PHE A 10 13.81 7.15 -12.93
CA PHE A 10 12.96 7.00 -11.75
C PHE A 10 13.01 5.59 -11.15
N THR A 11 12.95 4.56 -12.00
CA THR A 11 12.98 3.16 -11.55
C THR A 11 14.34 2.83 -10.91
N ASP A 12 15.44 3.26 -11.52
CA ASP A 12 16.80 3.05 -11.00
C ASP A 12 17.03 3.78 -9.68
N GLU A 13 16.61 5.05 -9.58
CA GLU A 13 16.68 5.84 -8.34
C GLU A 13 15.81 5.23 -7.23
N THR A 14 14.63 4.73 -7.57
CA THR A 14 13.76 4.05 -6.62
C THR A 14 14.42 2.77 -6.10
N ALA A 15 14.99 1.95 -6.98
CA ALA A 15 15.69 0.75 -6.58
C ALA A 15 16.88 1.07 -5.65
N HIS A 16 17.66 2.11 -5.97
CA HIS A 16 18.77 2.56 -5.14
C HIS A 16 18.30 3.03 -3.75
N TYR A 17 17.25 3.85 -3.70
CA TYR A 17 16.67 4.33 -2.45
C TYR A 17 16.17 3.17 -1.58
N LEU A 18 15.40 2.25 -2.16
CA LEU A 18 14.84 1.10 -1.44
C LEU A 18 15.93 0.15 -0.94
N ALA A 19 17.04 -0.02 -1.67
CA ALA A 19 18.18 -0.83 -1.25
C ALA A 19 18.87 -0.27 0.01
N GLY A 20 18.76 1.03 0.27
CA GLY A 20 19.27 1.67 1.49
C GLY A 20 18.39 1.47 2.73
N LEU A 21 17.16 0.97 2.57
CA LEU A 21 16.20 0.82 3.67
C LEU A 21 16.22 -0.58 4.28
N LYS A 22 16.00 -0.64 5.59
CA LYS A 22 15.74 -1.90 6.30
C LYS A 22 14.31 -1.89 6.84
N VAL A 23 13.55 -2.95 6.53
CA VAL A 23 12.15 -3.12 6.96
C VAL A 23 11.97 -2.89 8.46
N VAL A 24 12.86 -3.46 9.30
CA VAL A 24 12.77 -3.32 10.76
C VAL A 24 13.00 -1.89 11.24
N ILE A 25 13.90 -1.15 10.57
CA ILE A 25 14.18 0.26 10.91
C ILE A 25 12.99 1.11 10.50
N TYR A 26 12.55 1.00 9.24
CA TYR A 26 11.44 1.78 8.72
C TYR A 26 10.14 1.51 9.50
N TYR A 27 9.85 0.26 9.85
CA TYR A 27 8.67 -0.08 10.65
C TYR A 27 8.66 0.60 12.04
N ALA A 28 9.84 0.81 12.64
CA ALA A 28 10.00 1.41 13.95
C ALA A 28 9.98 2.96 13.94
N GLU A 29 10.07 3.60 12.77
CA GLU A 29 10.01 5.06 12.66
C GLU A 29 8.69 5.64 13.20
N PRO A 30 8.68 6.88 13.71
CA PRO A 30 7.44 7.59 14.07
C PRO A 30 6.51 7.71 12.86
N ILE A 31 5.21 7.85 13.09
CA ILE A 31 4.22 8.05 12.01
C ILE A 31 3.65 9.47 12.17
N PRO A 32 3.81 10.37 11.19
CA PRO A 32 4.53 10.20 9.91
C PRO A 32 6.06 10.20 10.06
N SER A 33 6.75 9.68 9.05
CA SER A 33 8.20 9.85 8.84
C SER A 33 8.52 10.38 7.45
N ALA A 34 9.75 10.88 7.25
CA ALA A 34 10.24 11.28 5.94
C ALA A 34 10.25 10.11 4.94
N THR A 35 10.41 8.88 5.42
CA THR A 35 10.32 7.66 4.60
C THR A 35 8.90 7.43 4.10
N ASP A 36 7.86 7.73 4.90
CA ASP A 36 6.47 7.64 4.44
C ASP A 36 6.21 8.60 3.28
N GLU A 37 6.65 9.85 3.39
CA GLU A 37 6.50 10.84 2.33
C GLU A 37 7.27 10.44 1.07
N ARG A 38 8.51 9.94 1.22
CA ARG A 38 9.30 9.51 0.07
C ARG A 38 8.66 8.31 -0.64
N LEU A 39 8.12 7.34 0.10
CA LEU A 39 7.41 6.20 -0.49
C LEU A 39 6.08 6.62 -1.12
N ARG A 40 5.38 7.61 -0.56
CA ARG A 40 4.20 8.23 -1.20
C ARG A 40 4.55 8.80 -2.56
N LEU A 41 5.59 9.63 -2.65
CA LEU A 41 6.02 10.22 -3.92
C LEU A 41 6.38 9.15 -4.97
N ILE A 42 6.98 8.04 -4.55
CA ILE A 42 7.27 6.91 -5.43
C ILE A 42 5.98 6.26 -5.93
N VAL A 43 4.99 6.06 -5.06
CA VAL A 43 3.68 5.53 -5.46
C VAL A 43 2.95 6.49 -6.38
N ASP A 44 2.96 7.80 -6.11
CA ASP A 44 2.32 8.82 -6.95
C ASP A 44 2.93 8.83 -8.36
N GLN A 45 4.26 8.72 -8.47
CA GLN A 45 4.94 8.62 -9.76
C GLN A 45 4.58 7.32 -10.51
N PHE A 46 4.42 6.21 -9.78
CA PHE A 46 3.93 4.95 -10.35
C PHE A 46 2.48 5.06 -10.84
N LEU A 47 1.60 5.72 -10.08
CA LEU A 47 0.20 5.96 -10.44
C LEU A 47 0.07 6.80 -11.72
N GLY A 48 0.95 7.78 -11.91
CA GLY A 48 1.02 8.62 -13.10
C GLY A 48 1.67 7.96 -14.33
N GLY A 49 2.30 6.79 -14.17
CA GLY A 49 2.93 6.05 -15.27
C GLY A 49 1.92 5.36 -16.19
N THR A 50 2.33 5.06 -17.41
CA THR A 50 1.58 4.21 -18.35
C THR A 50 1.58 2.74 -17.89
N ALA A 51 0.68 1.91 -18.42
CA ALA A 51 0.65 0.47 -18.10
C ALA A 51 1.99 -0.25 -18.37
N VAL A 52 2.72 0.16 -19.41
CA VAL A 52 4.06 -0.39 -19.73
C VAL A 52 5.07 0.02 -18.67
N GLU A 53 5.09 1.29 -18.28
CA GLU A 53 5.96 1.83 -17.24
C GLU A 53 5.67 1.18 -15.88
N GLN A 54 4.39 1.06 -15.51
CA GLN A 54 3.95 0.36 -14.30
C GLN A 54 4.41 -1.10 -14.29
N ALA A 55 4.29 -1.81 -15.41
CA ALA A 55 4.75 -3.19 -15.54
C ALA A 55 6.28 -3.29 -15.41
N GLN A 56 7.03 -2.38 -16.02
CA GLN A 56 8.50 -2.31 -15.92
C GLN A 56 8.95 -2.02 -14.48
N PHE A 57 8.33 -1.04 -13.83
CA PHE A 57 8.58 -0.72 -12.42
C PHE A 57 8.37 -1.96 -11.55
N GLN A 58 7.21 -2.62 -11.69
CA GLN A 58 6.92 -3.83 -10.93
C GLN A 58 7.91 -4.96 -11.24
N ALA A 59 8.34 -5.14 -12.48
CA ALA A 59 9.32 -6.16 -12.85
C ALA A 59 10.71 -5.91 -12.23
N GLY A 60 11.08 -4.65 -12.00
CA GLY A 60 12.34 -4.26 -11.37
C GLY A 60 12.41 -4.46 -9.86
N LEU A 61 11.29 -4.77 -9.18
CA LEU A 61 11.26 -4.91 -7.72
C LEU A 61 11.60 -6.33 -7.24
N ILE A 62 12.64 -6.43 -6.42
CA ILE A 62 12.97 -7.63 -5.65
C ILE A 62 12.07 -7.79 -4.40
N PRO A 63 12.00 -8.97 -3.77
CA PRO A 63 11.15 -9.21 -2.59
C PRO A 63 11.38 -8.25 -1.40
N ALA A 64 12.64 -7.82 -1.18
CA ALA A 64 12.98 -6.87 -0.13
C ALA A 64 12.33 -5.49 -0.37
N HIS A 65 12.37 -5.00 -1.61
CA HIS A 65 11.71 -3.74 -2.01
C HIS A 65 10.20 -3.81 -1.81
N ARG A 66 9.59 -4.92 -2.25
CA ARG A 66 8.15 -5.16 -2.10
C ARG A 66 7.70 -5.17 -0.64
N SER A 67 8.52 -5.72 0.25
CA SER A 67 8.22 -5.75 1.68
C SER A 67 8.12 -4.34 2.27
N LEU A 68 8.92 -3.38 1.80
CA LEU A 68 8.85 -1.98 2.22
C LEU A 68 7.51 -1.34 1.81
N PHE A 69 7.02 -1.59 0.60
CA PHE A 69 5.70 -1.11 0.17
C PHE A 69 4.55 -1.70 0.99
N GLY A 70 4.68 -2.95 1.46
CA GLY A 70 3.70 -3.55 2.37
C GLY A 70 3.68 -2.88 3.75
N ILE A 71 4.84 -2.47 4.26
CA ILE A 71 4.92 -1.68 5.51
C ILE A 71 4.36 -0.28 5.29
N TYR A 72 4.76 0.37 4.20
CA TYR A 72 4.27 1.68 3.80
C TYR A 72 2.75 1.70 3.70
N GLY A 73 2.15 0.72 3.04
CA GLY A 73 0.69 0.66 2.88
C GLY A 73 -0.05 0.73 4.22
N HIS A 74 0.39 -0.03 5.22
CA HIS A 74 -0.22 -0.01 6.55
C HIS A 74 0.00 1.31 7.31
N ARG A 75 1.19 1.91 7.15
CA ARG A 75 1.51 3.23 7.72
C ARG A 75 0.70 4.34 7.06
N ALA A 76 0.56 4.30 5.74
CA ALA A 76 -0.27 5.20 4.95
C ALA A 76 -1.76 5.09 5.29
N ALA A 77 -2.29 3.88 5.53
CA ALA A 77 -3.66 3.69 6.03
C ALA A 77 -3.87 4.34 7.42
N THR A 78 -2.86 4.30 8.28
CA THR A 78 -2.88 5.01 9.57
C THR A 78 -2.92 6.53 9.34
N LEU A 79 -2.08 7.06 8.45
CA LEU A 79 -2.05 8.48 8.10
C LEU A 79 -3.35 8.96 7.46
N ALA A 80 -3.96 8.13 6.60
CA ALA A 80 -5.25 8.41 5.99
C ALA A 80 -6.33 8.73 7.02
N VAL A 81 -6.42 7.93 8.09
CA VAL A 81 -7.39 8.17 9.17
C VAL A 81 -7.00 9.39 10.00
N ARG A 82 -5.71 9.55 10.35
CA ARG A 82 -5.25 10.70 11.14
C ARG A 82 -5.48 12.04 10.44
N GLN A 83 -5.41 12.05 9.10
CA GLN A 83 -5.51 13.26 8.29
C GLN A 83 -6.84 13.37 7.53
N ASN A 84 -7.75 12.41 7.70
CA ASN A 84 -8.99 12.29 6.91
C ASN A 84 -8.73 12.39 5.39
N SER A 85 -7.77 11.61 4.88
CA SER A 85 -7.24 11.74 3.52
C SER A 85 -7.41 10.46 2.70
N ARG A 86 -8.22 10.55 1.66
CA ARG A 86 -8.40 9.52 0.64
C ARG A 86 -7.10 9.23 -0.12
N ASP A 87 -6.31 10.25 -0.43
CA ASP A 87 -5.07 10.10 -1.21
C ASP A 87 -4.04 9.24 -0.47
N TRP A 88 -3.86 9.47 0.84
CA TRP A 88 -3.05 8.59 1.68
C TRP A 88 -3.56 7.16 1.68
N LEU A 89 -4.88 6.98 1.67
CA LEU A 89 -5.49 5.65 1.70
C LEU A 89 -5.29 4.90 0.38
N LEU A 90 -5.53 5.57 -0.76
CA LEU A 90 -5.33 5.00 -2.08
C LEU A 90 -3.86 4.69 -2.31
N SER A 91 -2.96 5.63 -2.02
CA SER A 91 -1.51 5.40 -2.11
C SER A 91 -1.08 4.21 -1.25
N GLY A 92 -1.62 4.10 -0.03
CA GLY A 92 -1.36 2.96 0.83
C GLY A 92 -1.84 1.62 0.25
N LEU A 93 -3.06 1.57 -0.28
CA LEU A 93 -3.63 0.37 -0.88
C LEU A 93 -2.87 -0.03 -2.16
N VAL A 94 -2.44 0.94 -2.97
CA VAL A 94 -1.59 0.71 -4.13
C VAL A 94 -0.20 0.23 -3.71
N GLY A 95 0.34 0.75 -2.60
CA GLY A 95 1.52 0.19 -1.94
C GLY A 95 1.37 -1.30 -1.62
N ALA A 96 0.22 -1.73 -1.09
CA ALA A 96 -0.06 -3.15 -0.86
C ALA A 96 -0.16 -3.97 -2.17
N VAL A 97 -0.69 -3.36 -3.24
CA VAL A 97 -0.70 -3.96 -4.58
C VAL A 97 0.72 -4.15 -5.13
N ILE A 98 1.58 -3.13 -5.03
CA ILE A 98 2.99 -3.20 -5.44
C ILE A 98 3.77 -4.22 -4.60
N ALA A 99 3.51 -4.25 -3.29
CA ALA A 99 4.07 -5.24 -2.39
C ALA A 99 3.77 -6.66 -2.87
N ASN A 100 2.65 -6.83 -3.60
CA ASN A 100 2.31 -8.02 -4.36
C ASN A 100 2.64 -9.25 -3.54
N TYR A 101 2.02 -9.35 -2.35
CA TYR A 101 2.34 -10.40 -1.38
C TYR A 101 2.38 -11.72 -2.12
N ILE A 102 3.58 -12.23 -2.40
CA ILE A 102 3.74 -13.59 -2.93
C ILE A 102 3.13 -14.42 -1.82
N ILE A 103 1.96 -14.99 -2.08
CA ILE A 103 1.19 -15.72 -1.08
C ILE A 103 1.94 -17.03 -0.86
N PRO A 104 2.75 -17.22 0.22
CA PRO A 104 2.98 -18.58 0.65
C PRO A 104 1.60 -19.18 0.96
N PRO A 105 1.38 -20.48 0.72
CA PRO A 105 0.06 -21.13 0.83
C PRO A 105 -0.69 -20.95 2.17
N LYS A 106 -0.06 -20.32 3.17
CA LYS A 106 -0.61 -20.01 4.49
C LYS A 106 -0.88 -18.52 4.78
N ARG A 107 -0.55 -17.57 3.89
CA ARG A 107 -0.84 -16.12 4.12
C ARG A 107 -2.05 -15.67 3.31
N ASN A 108 -3.15 -15.36 3.99
CA ASN A 108 -4.33 -14.80 3.34
C ASN A 108 -4.11 -13.30 3.04
N VAL A 109 -4.00 -12.93 1.76
CA VAL A 109 -3.89 -11.51 1.32
C VAL A 109 -5.04 -10.65 1.83
N GLU A 110 -6.23 -11.21 2.05
CA GLU A 110 -7.37 -10.51 2.63
C GLU A 110 -7.07 -9.94 4.02
N VAL A 111 -6.19 -10.60 4.77
CA VAL A 111 -5.72 -10.10 6.07
C VAL A 111 -5.07 -8.73 5.90
N SER A 112 -4.18 -8.57 4.92
CA SER A 112 -3.57 -7.26 4.65
C SER A 112 -4.59 -6.24 4.12
N LEU A 113 -5.60 -6.68 3.38
CA LEU A 113 -6.60 -5.79 2.77
C LEU A 113 -7.61 -5.21 3.78
N ALA A 114 -7.89 -5.94 4.88
CA ALA A 114 -8.89 -5.57 5.86
C ALA A 114 -8.67 -4.17 6.47
N VAL A 115 -7.42 -3.75 6.67
CA VAL A 115 -7.12 -2.43 7.24
C VAL A 115 -7.54 -1.29 6.32
N TYR A 116 -7.36 -1.40 5.01
CA TYR A 116 -7.76 -0.36 4.06
C TYR A 116 -9.27 -0.24 3.96
N HIS A 117 -9.98 -1.38 3.98
CA HIS A 117 -11.44 -1.40 3.99
C HIS A 117 -12.01 -0.69 5.22
N HIS A 118 -11.47 -1.02 6.40
CA HIS A 118 -11.84 -0.34 7.65
C HIS A 118 -11.54 1.16 7.60
N CYS A 119 -10.35 1.54 7.14
CA CYS A 119 -9.96 2.95 7.05
C CYS A 119 -10.86 3.72 6.09
N ALA A 120 -11.21 3.16 4.93
CA ALA A 120 -12.12 3.78 3.96
C ALA A 120 -13.45 4.13 4.63
N ARG A 121 -14.10 3.14 5.28
CA ARG A 121 -15.35 3.38 6.01
C ARG A 121 -15.20 4.45 7.10
N LYS A 122 -14.07 4.45 7.80
CA LYS A 122 -13.82 5.36 8.92
C LYS A 122 -13.66 6.82 8.47
N ILE A 123 -13.12 7.06 7.27
CA ILE A 123 -13.00 8.40 6.68
C ILE A 123 -14.18 8.77 5.76
N GLY A 124 -15.22 7.93 5.70
CA GLY A 124 -16.43 8.18 4.90
C GLY A 124 -16.32 7.82 3.41
N GLU A 125 -15.25 7.14 3.01
CA GLU A 125 -15.02 6.68 1.63
C GLU A 125 -15.67 5.32 1.36
N SER A 126 -16.03 5.07 0.09
CA SER A 126 -16.54 3.78 -0.36
C SER A 126 -15.39 2.76 -0.52
N PRO A 127 -15.37 1.66 0.26
CA PRO A 127 -14.35 0.63 0.09
C PRO A 127 -14.43 -0.01 -1.30
N ALA A 128 -15.62 -0.15 -1.87
CA ALA A 128 -15.81 -0.76 -3.18
C ALA A 128 -15.17 0.07 -4.30
N GLU A 129 -15.33 1.40 -4.26
CA GLU A 129 -14.75 2.31 -5.25
C GLU A 129 -13.24 2.43 -5.09
N LEU A 130 -12.76 2.61 -3.85
CA LEU A 130 -11.33 2.66 -3.55
C LEU A 130 -10.59 1.42 -4.03
N PHE A 131 -11.14 0.22 -3.75
CA PHE A 131 -10.51 -1.03 -4.16
C PHE A 131 -10.62 -1.26 -5.67
N ALA A 132 -11.69 -0.82 -6.31
CA ALA A 132 -11.81 -0.87 -7.77
C ALA A 132 -10.77 0.03 -8.43
N GLU A 133 -10.51 1.21 -7.88
CA GLU A 133 -9.45 2.10 -8.38
C GLU A 133 -8.06 1.48 -8.20
N ALA A 134 -7.74 0.95 -7.02
CA ALA A 134 -6.47 0.27 -6.79
C ALA A 134 -6.27 -0.98 -7.68
N ALA A 135 -7.35 -1.64 -8.07
CA ALA A 135 -7.30 -2.81 -8.96
C ALA A 135 -6.77 -2.47 -10.37
N ASN A 136 -6.88 -1.22 -10.82
CA ASN A 136 -6.32 -0.78 -12.12
C ASN A 136 -4.79 -0.90 -12.17
N TYR A 137 -4.13 -0.94 -11.03
CA TYR A 137 -2.67 -1.03 -10.90
C TYR A 137 -2.18 -2.43 -10.51
N ALA A 138 -3.12 -3.36 -10.32
CA ALA A 138 -2.84 -4.70 -9.86
C ALA A 138 -2.49 -5.65 -11.00
N ARG A 139 -1.75 -6.69 -10.67
CA ARG A 139 -1.58 -7.83 -11.57
C ARG A 139 -2.92 -8.56 -11.78
N PRO A 140 -3.13 -9.22 -12.94
CA PRO A 140 -4.43 -9.83 -13.27
C PRO A 140 -4.99 -10.79 -12.20
N ASP A 141 -4.12 -11.52 -11.48
CA ASP A 141 -4.49 -12.46 -10.42
C ASP A 141 -5.08 -11.78 -9.17
N LEU A 142 -4.75 -10.51 -8.92
CA LEU A 142 -5.20 -9.76 -7.75
C LEU A 142 -6.43 -8.87 -8.04
N VAL A 143 -6.67 -8.52 -9.31
CA VAL A 143 -7.78 -7.63 -9.74
C VAL A 143 -9.14 -8.12 -9.22
N GLN A 144 -9.52 -9.36 -9.52
CA GLN A 144 -10.81 -9.89 -9.08
C GLN A 144 -10.93 -9.92 -7.55
N LYS A 145 -9.84 -10.22 -6.85
CA LYS A 145 -9.82 -10.29 -5.40
C LYS A 145 -10.02 -8.91 -4.76
N LEU A 146 -9.39 -7.86 -5.31
CA LEU A 146 -9.62 -6.49 -4.84
C LEU A 146 -11.08 -6.07 -5.03
N HIS A 147 -11.67 -6.33 -6.20
CA HIS A 147 -13.08 -6.02 -6.43
C HIS A 147 -14.02 -6.78 -5.48
N GLN A 148 -13.79 -8.08 -5.30
CA GLN A 148 -14.61 -8.90 -4.40
C GLN A 148 -14.48 -8.42 -2.95
N PHE A 149 -13.25 -8.22 -2.48
CA PHE A 149 -12.99 -7.82 -1.10
C PHE A 149 -13.53 -6.41 -0.79
N GLY A 150 -13.36 -5.45 -1.71
CA GLY A 150 -13.88 -4.08 -1.55
C GLY A 150 -15.41 -4.02 -1.39
N ARG A 151 -16.14 -4.99 -1.96
CA ARG A 151 -17.61 -5.07 -1.87
C ARG A 151 -18.13 -5.78 -0.62
N ARG A 152 -17.25 -6.36 0.19
CA ARG A 152 -17.66 -7.06 1.41
C ARG A 152 -18.24 -6.08 2.43
N ALA A 153 -19.32 -6.50 3.09
CA ALA A 153 -19.92 -5.76 4.20
C ALA A 153 -19.46 -6.27 5.58
N ASP A 154 -18.93 -7.50 5.61
CA ASP A 154 -18.60 -8.29 6.80
C ASP A 154 -17.12 -8.16 7.22
N VAL A 155 -16.45 -7.08 6.83
CA VAL A 155 -15.03 -6.86 7.17
C VAL A 155 -14.91 -6.18 8.53
N HIS A 156 -14.41 -6.93 9.52
CA HIS A 156 -14.08 -6.41 10.85
C HIS A 156 -12.61 -6.67 11.18
N LEU A 157 -11.85 -5.63 11.54
CA LEU A 157 -10.40 -5.71 11.81
C LEU A 157 -9.98 -6.91 12.67
N LYS A 158 -10.69 -7.17 13.78
CA LYS A 158 -10.36 -8.25 14.72
C LYS A 158 -10.41 -9.64 14.08
N GLN A 159 -11.34 -9.90 13.16
CA GLN A 159 -11.44 -11.18 12.44
C GLN A 159 -10.22 -11.42 11.55
N PHE A 160 -9.56 -10.35 11.14
CA PHE A 160 -8.34 -10.38 10.34
C PHE A 160 -7.10 -10.08 11.19
N GLY A 161 -7.13 -10.25 12.52
CA GLY A 161 -5.95 -10.06 13.38
C GLY A 161 -5.44 -8.62 13.51
N TRP A 162 -6.23 -7.63 13.07
CA TRP A 162 -5.89 -6.22 13.22
C TRP A 162 -6.48 -5.61 14.48
N GLN A 163 -5.73 -4.71 15.08
CA GLN A 163 -6.14 -3.89 16.20
C GLN A 163 -5.96 -2.42 15.87
N GLU A 164 -6.99 -1.62 16.14
CA GLU A 164 -6.90 -0.17 16.20
C GLU A 164 -6.50 0.23 17.62
N GLN A 165 -5.35 0.88 17.76
CA GLN A 165 -4.85 1.40 19.02
C GLN A 165 -5.01 2.92 19.03
N LYS A 166 -5.51 3.48 20.13
CA LYS A 166 -5.51 4.94 20.33
C LYS A 166 -4.17 5.35 20.93
N THR A 167 -3.47 6.28 20.28
CA THR A 167 -2.24 6.89 20.77
C THR A 167 -2.44 8.41 20.90
N PRO A 168 -1.55 9.14 21.60
CA PRO A 168 -1.63 10.60 21.66
C PRO A 168 -1.60 11.28 20.28
N GLU A 169 -0.96 10.65 19.30
CA GLU A 169 -0.84 11.12 17.91
C GLU A 169 -2.00 10.66 17.02
N GLY A 170 -3.04 10.04 17.59
CA GLY A 170 -4.20 9.51 16.89
C GLY A 170 -4.22 7.98 16.82
N VAL A 171 -4.98 7.41 15.89
CA VAL A 171 -5.04 5.94 15.77
C VAL A 171 -3.72 5.35 15.28
N ARG A 172 -3.47 4.08 15.60
CA ARG A 172 -2.43 3.25 14.99
C ARG A 172 -3.00 1.88 14.71
N TYR A 173 -2.86 1.38 13.49
CA TYR A 173 -3.24 0.02 13.16
C TYR A 173 -2.07 -0.92 13.36
N LYS A 174 -2.25 -1.94 14.20
CA LYS A 174 -1.25 -2.97 14.46
C LYS A 174 -1.82 -4.34 14.15
N PHE A 175 -1.02 -5.15 13.47
CA PHE A 175 -1.33 -6.54 13.25
C PHE A 175 -0.83 -7.37 14.43
N SER A 176 -1.70 -8.21 14.99
CA SER A 176 -1.42 -9.11 16.11
C SER A 176 -2.00 -10.48 15.79
N TRP A 177 -1.13 -11.50 15.71
CA TRP A 177 -1.53 -12.89 15.84
C TRP A 177 -1.49 -13.29 17.31
#